data_AF-A0A354PDB0-F1
#
_entry.id   AF-A0A354PDB0-F1
#
_cell.length_a   1.000
_cell.length_b   1.000
_cell.length_c   1.000
_cell.angle_alpha   90.00
_cell.angle_beta   90.00
_cell.angle_gamma   90.00
#
_symmetry.space_group_name_H-M   'P 1'
#
loop_
_entity.id
_entity.type
_entity.pdbx_description
1 polymer ?
#
loop_
_entity_poly.entity_id
_entity_poly.type
_entity_poly.pdbx_seq_one_letter_code
_entity_poly.pdbx_strand_id
1 'polypeptide(L)'
;MSLALPIIKSSPDFISELLRQQQSLTAVERFSSLQDRGAQDRGALAESVEPAQAKYYRTLLPASPPGPGQQFAFQVDLDKCSGCKACVVACHTMNGLEEGEAWRRVGTVLATSPQAGIQHVTTACHHCVDPGCLNGCPVKAYDKDPVTGIVRHLDDQCIGCKYCTMMCPYEVPKYNERLGIVRKCDMCHQRLSNGEAPACVQACPNEAIAITVVSTLVACDDESRLAPGAPLSVITQPTTIYQTSYQTSREAVFSSSLPQDFEIDEVADSHWPLAVLLVTTQASVGLIAFERISALTAWGLGHSLTPSFSLAAGMLALLVAGVGLNLGALHLGQPLRAWRVFLGLRTSWLSREAIVLGKYVGLLAAAVTMFILNVYRDTIPQALVDLSDGWVPGWLPSAMLSVAFIAGATGLYCSAMIYVVTRRALWRASRTFAAFGGSTLVGGLALFVPLLLWFESSRFAIAFAATALCVSIVVKIAWEFQLRASTSVRGDAYDVRSRRLLAGPLKRWSALRFLMALTGFALTGIALIGIALAAMAIGPDRGQTSMLALAASSIAAVLLIGGELMERLIYFSSVVCDRMPGTMR
;
A
#
# COMPACT_ATOMS: atom_id res chain seq x y z
N MET A 1 80.79 -48.73 -32.89
CA MET A 1 79.54 -48.02 -33.27
C MET A 1 78.74 -47.77 -32.00
N SER A 2 78.74 -46.53 -31.49
CA SER A 2 77.88 -46.12 -30.38
C SER A 2 76.75 -45.29 -30.99
N LEU A 3 75.57 -45.91 -31.16
CA LEU A 3 74.36 -45.24 -31.63
C LEU A 3 73.77 -44.45 -30.46
N ALA A 4 73.89 -43.12 -30.51
CA ALA A 4 73.16 -42.23 -29.62
C ALA A 4 71.67 -42.27 -29.99
N LEU A 5 70.83 -42.62 -29.02
CA LEU A 5 69.36 -42.57 -29.17
C LEU A 5 68.89 -41.10 -29.25
N PRO A 6 67.85 -40.81 -30.06
CA PRO A 6 67.33 -39.45 -30.21
C PRO A 6 66.60 -38.99 -28.94
N ILE A 7 66.90 -37.77 -28.50
CA ILE A 7 66.20 -37.10 -27.39
C ILE A 7 64.80 -36.71 -27.87
N ILE A 8 63.77 -37.40 -27.38
CA ILE A 8 62.37 -37.01 -27.56
C ILE A 8 62.11 -35.84 -26.61
N LYS A 9 61.86 -34.63 -27.15
CA LYS A 9 61.32 -33.52 -26.36
C LYS A 9 59.89 -33.89 -25.93
N SER A 10 59.68 -34.10 -24.64
CA SER A 10 58.34 -34.30 -24.08
C SER A 10 57.48 -33.07 -24.35
N SER A 11 56.31 -33.26 -24.98
CA SER A 11 55.24 -32.26 -24.97
C SER A 11 54.96 -31.84 -23.53
N PRO A 12 54.72 -30.54 -23.25
CA PRO A 12 54.45 -30.09 -21.89
C PRO A 12 53.28 -30.89 -21.31
N ASP A 13 53.47 -31.45 -20.12
CA ASP A 13 52.43 -32.13 -19.34
C ASP A 13 51.23 -31.19 -19.18
N PHE A 14 50.01 -31.72 -19.29
CA PHE A 14 48.76 -30.96 -19.23
C PHE A 14 48.68 -30.11 -17.95
N ILE A 15 49.21 -30.62 -16.84
CA ILE A 15 49.32 -29.87 -15.58
C ILE A 15 50.24 -28.64 -15.74
N SER A 16 51.36 -28.79 -16.45
CA SER A 16 52.28 -27.68 -16.74
C SER A 16 51.68 -26.63 -17.68
N GLU A 17 50.74 -27.02 -18.55
CA GLU A 17 49.98 -26.07 -19.37
C GLU A 17 48.94 -25.31 -18.55
N LEU A 18 48.18 -26.01 -17.69
CA LEU A 18 47.20 -25.39 -16.79
C LEU A 18 47.84 -24.43 -15.78
N LEU A 19 48.99 -24.81 -15.21
CA LEU A 19 49.76 -23.94 -14.30
C LEU A 19 50.27 -22.69 -15.02
N ARG A 20 50.67 -22.82 -16.30
CA ARG A 20 51.09 -21.67 -17.12
C ARG A 20 49.90 -20.76 -17.46
N GLN A 21 48.73 -21.34 -17.73
CA GLN A 21 47.50 -20.57 -17.95
C GLN A 21 47.06 -19.81 -16.69
N GLN A 22 47.17 -20.43 -15.49
CA GLN A 22 46.91 -19.75 -14.21
C GLN A 22 47.88 -18.59 -13.91
N GLN A 23 49.09 -18.62 -14.46
CA GLN A 23 50.08 -17.54 -14.33
C GLN A 23 49.83 -16.38 -15.32
N SER A 24 48.91 -16.56 -16.26
CA SER A 24 48.51 -15.52 -17.20
C SER A 24 47.17 -14.93 -16.82
N LEU A 25 47.04 -13.61 -16.92
CA LEU A 25 45.74 -12.97 -16.76
C LEU A 25 44.77 -13.53 -17.81
N THR A 26 43.56 -13.89 -17.38
CA THR A 26 42.46 -14.24 -18.28
C THR A 26 42.18 -13.08 -19.23
N ALA A 27 41.45 -13.33 -20.33
CA ALA A 27 41.06 -12.25 -21.24
C ALA A 27 40.28 -11.14 -20.51
N VAL A 28 39.46 -11.51 -19.51
CA VAL A 28 38.69 -10.58 -18.68
C VAL A 28 39.61 -9.78 -17.75
N GLU A 29 40.57 -10.43 -17.08
CA GLU A 29 41.51 -9.73 -16.20
C GLU A 29 42.49 -8.85 -16.98
N ARG A 30 42.90 -9.25 -18.18
CA ARG A 30 43.67 -8.38 -19.09
C ARG A 30 42.85 -7.16 -19.49
N PHE A 31 41.59 -7.35 -19.86
CA PHE A 31 40.69 -6.26 -20.20
C PHE A 31 40.45 -5.32 -19.02
N SER A 32 40.17 -5.87 -17.82
CA SER A 32 40.00 -5.08 -16.58
C SER A 32 41.27 -4.34 -16.23
N SER A 33 42.43 -5.02 -16.22
CA SER A 33 43.72 -4.39 -15.93
C SER A 33 44.06 -3.28 -16.92
N LEU A 34 43.69 -3.40 -18.19
CA LEU A 34 43.89 -2.33 -19.19
C LEU A 34 42.99 -1.13 -18.89
N GLN A 35 41.75 -1.35 -18.46
CA GLN A 35 40.83 -0.27 -18.02
C GLN A 35 41.30 0.38 -16.70
N ASP A 36 41.71 -0.42 -15.72
CA ASP A 36 42.17 0.04 -14.41
C ASP A 36 43.48 0.85 -14.51
N ARG A 37 44.42 0.43 -15.36
CA ARG A 37 45.66 1.18 -15.64
C ARG A 37 45.38 2.50 -16.37
N GLY A 38 44.41 2.52 -17.29
CA GLY A 38 43.94 3.75 -17.93
C GLY A 38 43.35 4.77 -16.95
N ALA A 39 42.89 4.34 -15.77
CA ALA A 39 42.38 5.21 -14.72
C ALA A 39 43.48 5.79 -13.80
N GLN A 40 44.65 5.15 -13.69
CA GLN A 40 45.75 5.54 -12.78
C GLN A 40 46.72 6.57 -13.38
N ASP A 41 46.93 6.57 -14.70
CA ASP A 41 47.88 7.47 -15.40
C ASP A 41 47.27 8.82 -15.86
N ARG A 42 46.43 9.46 -15.03
CA ARG A 42 45.87 10.79 -15.33
C ARG A 42 46.89 11.94 -15.31
N GLY A 43 48.17 11.65 -15.05
CA GLY A 43 49.27 12.61 -15.03
C GLY A 43 50.30 12.33 -16.11
N ALA A 44 50.19 13.05 -17.23
CA ALA A 44 51.16 13.16 -18.32
C ALA A 44 51.30 11.96 -19.28
N LEU A 45 50.78 12.14 -20.50
CA LEU A 45 51.15 11.44 -21.75
C LEU A 45 50.67 9.99 -21.97
N ALA A 46 49.44 9.65 -21.59
CA ALA A 46 48.79 8.42 -22.05
C ALA A 46 47.65 8.75 -23.02
N GLU A 47 47.74 8.23 -24.25
CA GLU A 47 46.64 8.17 -25.20
C GLU A 47 45.46 7.46 -24.50
N SER A 48 44.42 8.22 -24.17
CA SER A 48 43.28 7.72 -23.40
C SER A 48 42.65 6.56 -24.17
N VAL A 49 42.79 5.33 -23.68
CA VAL A 49 41.99 4.19 -24.14
C VAL A 49 40.58 4.38 -23.60
N GLU A 50 39.91 5.44 -24.05
CA GLU A 50 38.49 5.57 -23.83
C GLU A 50 37.80 4.47 -24.63
N PRO A 51 36.77 3.80 -24.06
CA PRO A 51 35.94 2.90 -24.84
C PRO A 51 35.57 3.54 -26.17
N ALA A 52 35.59 2.80 -27.28
CA ALA A 52 35.40 3.35 -28.62
C ALA A 52 34.11 4.21 -28.80
N GLN A 53 33.17 4.07 -27.86
CA GLN A 53 31.92 4.82 -27.83
C GLN A 53 31.81 5.86 -26.71
N ALA A 54 32.86 6.09 -25.91
CA ALA A 54 32.89 7.05 -24.80
C ALA A 54 32.48 8.47 -25.22
N LYS A 55 32.85 8.87 -26.44
CA LYS A 55 32.45 10.15 -27.03
C LYS A 55 30.94 10.33 -27.13
N TYR A 56 30.18 9.27 -27.40
CA TYR A 56 28.72 9.34 -27.55
C TYR A 56 28.04 9.47 -26.19
N TYR A 57 28.54 8.77 -25.18
CA TYR A 57 27.87 8.73 -23.87
C TYR A 57 28.20 9.94 -22.99
N ARG A 58 29.37 10.57 -23.14
CA ARG A 58 29.72 11.80 -22.39
C ARG A 58 28.79 12.96 -22.75
N THR A 59 28.35 13.05 -24.00
CA THR A 59 27.40 14.07 -24.45
C THR A 59 26.00 13.91 -23.84
N LEU A 60 25.69 12.74 -23.28
CA LEU A 60 24.41 12.42 -22.65
C LEU A 60 24.43 12.62 -21.12
N LEU A 61 25.52 13.14 -20.58
CA LEU A 61 25.68 13.52 -19.18
C LEU A 61 25.92 15.03 -19.07
N PRO A 62 25.50 15.67 -17.97
CA PRO A 62 25.81 17.06 -17.73
C PRO A 62 27.31 17.23 -17.44
N ALA A 63 27.87 18.35 -17.88
CA ALA A 63 29.30 18.67 -17.70
C ALA A 63 29.71 18.88 -16.24
N SER A 64 28.74 19.17 -15.36
CA SER A 64 28.96 19.39 -13.93
C SER A 64 27.85 18.74 -13.11
N PRO A 65 28.14 18.34 -11.85
CA PRO A 65 27.11 17.90 -10.92
C PRO A 65 26.15 19.05 -10.57
N PRO A 66 24.95 18.76 -10.02
CA PRO A 66 23.97 19.78 -9.68
C PRO A 66 24.51 20.71 -8.59
N GLY A 67 24.24 22.02 -8.74
CA GLY A 67 24.50 23.02 -7.71
C GLY A 67 23.38 23.11 -6.66
N PRO A 68 23.50 24.06 -5.70
CA PRO A 68 22.44 24.31 -4.72
C PRO A 68 21.10 24.64 -5.40
N GLY A 69 20.01 23.99 -4.96
CA GLY A 69 18.68 24.17 -5.55
C GLY A 69 18.51 23.50 -6.93
N GLN A 70 19.41 22.59 -7.29
CA GLN A 70 19.33 21.79 -8.51
C GLN A 70 19.39 20.30 -8.19
N GLN A 71 18.98 19.46 -9.14
CA GLN A 71 19.18 18.01 -9.08
C GLN A 71 19.28 17.40 -10.47
N PHE A 72 19.69 16.13 -10.54
CA PHE A 72 19.62 15.37 -11.77
C PHE A 72 18.18 15.03 -12.17
N ALA A 73 17.98 14.94 -13.48
CA ALA A 73 16.75 14.54 -14.13
C ALA A 73 17.05 13.70 -15.37
N PHE A 74 16.11 12.83 -15.72
CA PHE A 74 16.05 12.29 -17.07
C PHE A 74 15.52 13.35 -18.02
N GLN A 75 16.20 13.56 -19.14
CA GLN A 75 15.67 14.27 -20.29
C GLN A 75 15.36 13.23 -21.36
N VAL A 76 14.13 13.25 -21.88
CA VAL A 76 13.66 12.32 -22.90
C VAL A 76 13.18 13.12 -24.10
N ASP A 77 13.90 12.98 -25.21
CA ASP A 77 13.49 13.50 -26.51
C ASP A 77 12.49 12.53 -27.15
N LEU A 78 11.23 12.92 -27.16
CA LEU A 78 10.13 12.12 -27.69
C LEU A 78 10.19 11.98 -29.21
N ASP A 79 10.77 12.96 -29.93
CA ASP A 79 10.84 12.94 -31.39
C ASP A 79 11.88 11.92 -31.87
N LYS A 80 12.92 11.68 -31.05
CA LYS A 80 13.94 10.63 -31.29
C LYS A 80 13.53 9.26 -30.77
N CYS A 81 12.51 9.16 -29.92
CA CYS A 81 12.14 7.89 -29.30
C CYS A 81 11.35 6.98 -30.26
N SER A 82 12.02 5.98 -30.83
CA SER A 82 11.36 5.00 -31.73
C SER A 82 10.60 3.88 -31.01
N GLY A 83 10.61 3.85 -29.68
CA GLY A 83 9.96 2.81 -28.90
C GLY A 83 10.62 1.42 -28.94
N CYS A 84 11.87 1.31 -29.40
CA CYS A 84 12.60 0.03 -29.58
C CYS A 84 12.86 -0.82 -28.32
N LYS A 85 12.57 -0.29 -27.13
CA LYS A 85 12.76 -0.94 -25.82
C LYS A 85 14.19 -1.38 -25.46
N ALA A 86 15.22 -0.94 -26.20
CA ALA A 86 16.63 -1.18 -25.84
C ALA A 86 16.97 -0.68 -24.42
N CYS A 87 16.40 0.47 -24.04
CA CYS A 87 16.55 1.05 -22.70
C CYS A 87 15.91 0.19 -21.58
N VAL A 88 14.90 -0.62 -21.90
CA VAL A 88 14.24 -1.55 -20.96
C VAL A 88 15.14 -2.75 -20.72
N VAL A 89 15.62 -3.38 -21.80
CA VAL A 89 16.51 -4.55 -21.73
C VAL A 89 17.82 -4.20 -21.01
N ALA A 90 18.44 -3.07 -21.35
CA ALA A 90 19.68 -2.64 -20.69
C ALA A 90 19.49 -2.37 -19.19
N CYS A 91 18.35 -1.77 -18.81
CA CYS A 91 18.01 -1.57 -17.40
C CYS A 91 17.79 -2.91 -16.69
N HIS A 92 17.12 -3.85 -17.35
CA HIS A 92 16.86 -5.19 -16.82
C HIS A 92 18.16 -5.95 -16.55
N THR A 93 19.03 -6.06 -17.55
CA THR A 93 20.32 -6.76 -17.45
C THR A 93 21.25 -6.11 -16.43
N MET A 94 21.43 -4.79 -16.46
CA MET A 94 22.35 -4.10 -15.54
C MET A 94 21.95 -4.24 -14.07
N ASN A 95 20.65 -4.30 -13.78
CA ASN A 95 20.16 -4.31 -12.39
C ASN A 95 19.76 -5.71 -11.91
N GLY A 96 20.02 -6.75 -12.70
CA GLY A 96 19.66 -8.13 -12.38
C GLY A 96 18.19 -8.28 -12.03
N LEU A 97 17.30 -7.71 -12.86
CA LEU A 97 15.86 -7.78 -12.62
C LEU A 97 15.33 -9.18 -12.97
N GLU A 98 14.24 -9.60 -12.34
CA GLU A 98 13.57 -10.88 -12.64
C GLU A 98 12.65 -10.76 -13.87
N GLU A 99 12.23 -11.88 -14.45
CA GLU A 99 11.42 -11.90 -15.70
C GLU A 99 10.13 -11.07 -15.62
N GLY A 100 9.53 -10.92 -14.44
CA GLY A 100 8.33 -10.09 -14.21
C GLY A 100 8.60 -8.65 -13.75
N GLU A 101 9.86 -8.25 -13.62
CA GLU A 101 10.26 -6.96 -13.07
C GLU A 101 10.80 -6.02 -14.15
N ALA A 102 10.26 -4.79 -14.22
CA ALA A 102 10.72 -3.76 -15.14
C ALA A 102 10.73 -2.39 -14.45
N TRP A 103 11.92 -1.83 -14.28
CA TRP A 103 12.12 -0.49 -13.70
C TRP A 103 11.98 0.64 -14.71
N ARG A 104 12.22 0.35 -16.00
CA ARG A 104 11.97 1.25 -17.12
C ARG A 104 10.95 0.60 -18.05
N ARG A 105 10.05 1.40 -18.61
CA ARG A 105 9.02 0.97 -19.55
C ARG A 105 8.97 1.89 -20.75
N VAL A 106 8.36 1.42 -21.82
CA VAL A 106 8.03 2.22 -23.01
C VAL A 106 6.56 2.01 -23.24
N GLY A 107 5.80 3.10 -23.18
CA GLY A 107 4.39 3.11 -23.53
C GLY A 107 4.13 3.83 -24.84
N THR A 108 2.91 3.67 -25.32
CA THR A 108 2.45 4.27 -26.58
C THR A 108 1.25 5.16 -26.32
N VAL A 109 1.26 6.31 -26.98
CA VAL A 109 0.18 7.30 -26.99
C VAL A 109 -0.29 7.49 -28.43
N LEU A 110 -1.61 7.46 -28.62
CA LEU A 110 -2.25 7.65 -29.91
C LEU A 110 -2.80 9.08 -29.98
N ALA A 111 -2.23 9.89 -30.86
CA ALA A 111 -2.79 11.18 -31.23
C ALA A 111 -3.94 10.95 -32.22
N THR A 112 -5.12 11.49 -31.94
CA THR A 112 -6.30 11.29 -32.79
C THR A 112 -6.65 12.49 -33.68
N SER A 113 -6.23 13.70 -33.31
CA SER A 113 -6.52 14.95 -34.02
C SER A 113 -5.49 16.04 -33.68
N PRO A 114 -5.06 16.92 -34.59
CA PRO A 114 -5.50 17.07 -35.99
C PRO A 114 -4.82 16.11 -36.98
N GLN A 115 -3.80 15.36 -36.57
CA GLN A 115 -3.17 14.31 -37.36
C GLN A 115 -3.04 13.05 -36.51
N ALA A 116 -3.48 11.92 -37.08
CA ALA A 116 -3.32 10.63 -36.43
C ALA A 116 -1.83 10.29 -36.33
N GLY A 117 -1.35 9.95 -35.14
CA GLY A 117 0.07 9.70 -34.90
C GLY A 117 0.31 8.78 -33.73
N ILE A 118 1.47 8.11 -33.75
CA ILE A 118 1.93 7.23 -32.68
C ILE A 118 3.11 7.91 -32.02
N GLN A 119 3.01 8.17 -30.72
CA GLN A 119 4.11 8.67 -29.91
C GLN A 119 4.51 7.62 -28.89
N HIS A 120 5.81 7.31 -28.82
CA HIS A 120 6.36 6.45 -27.78
C HIS A 120 6.87 7.29 -26.60
N VAL A 121 6.55 6.86 -25.38
CA VAL A 121 6.96 7.50 -24.14
C VAL A 121 7.75 6.49 -23.32
N THR A 122 9.07 6.66 -23.25
CA THR A 122 9.89 5.91 -22.30
C THR A 122 9.83 6.54 -20.90
N THR A 123 9.68 5.72 -19.88
CA THR A 123 9.54 6.19 -18.49
C THR A 123 10.25 5.27 -17.51
N ALA A 124 10.71 5.84 -16.40
CA ALA A 124 11.35 5.17 -15.28
C ALA A 124 10.97 5.93 -13.98
N CYS A 125 11.76 5.78 -12.91
CA CYS A 125 11.61 6.66 -11.75
C CYS A 125 11.88 8.11 -12.13
N HIS A 126 11.00 9.02 -11.72
CA HIS A 126 11.15 10.45 -11.97
C HIS A 126 11.96 11.19 -10.89
N HIS A 127 12.51 10.48 -9.90
CA HIS A 127 13.35 11.02 -8.81
C HIS A 127 12.87 12.38 -8.31
N CYS A 128 11.58 12.43 -7.94
CA CYS A 128 10.83 13.67 -7.76
C CYS A 128 11.42 14.61 -6.70
N VAL A 129 11.08 15.91 -6.80
CA VAL A 129 11.45 16.92 -5.79
C VAL A 129 10.85 16.56 -4.43
N ASP A 130 9.55 16.23 -4.41
CA ASP A 130 8.81 15.75 -3.24
C ASP A 130 8.37 14.28 -3.41
N PRO A 131 9.27 13.32 -3.15
CA PRO A 131 9.03 11.91 -3.45
C PRO A 131 8.02 11.26 -2.49
N GLY A 132 6.80 11.03 -2.98
CA GLY A 132 5.75 10.33 -2.23
C GLY A 132 6.18 8.95 -1.68
N CYS A 133 7.01 8.19 -2.40
CA CYS A 133 7.52 6.90 -1.94
C CYS A 133 8.41 6.99 -0.69
N LEU A 134 9.20 8.06 -0.57
CA LEU A 134 10.04 8.33 0.59
C LEU A 134 9.17 8.81 1.75
N ASN A 135 8.30 9.79 1.50
CA ASN A 135 7.41 10.35 2.52
C ASN A 135 6.51 9.30 3.19
N GLY A 136 6.01 8.35 2.41
CA GLY A 136 5.16 7.27 2.93
C GLY A 136 5.91 6.16 3.68
N CYS A 137 7.23 6.01 3.51
CA CYS A 137 7.94 4.82 3.98
C CYS A 137 7.99 4.73 5.53
N PRO A 138 7.43 3.66 6.13
CA PRO A 138 7.36 3.51 7.59
C PRO A 138 8.71 3.20 8.25
N VAL A 139 9.66 2.69 7.46
CA VAL A 139 10.95 2.17 7.95
C VAL A 139 12.14 2.94 7.38
N LYS A 140 11.90 4.06 6.71
CA LYS A 140 12.92 4.89 6.05
C LYS A 140 13.83 4.07 5.10
N ALA A 141 13.24 3.14 4.35
CA ALA A 141 13.91 2.38 3.29
C ALA A 141 14.12 3.20 2.00
N TYR A 142 14.01 4.51 2.07
CA TYR A 142 14.31 5.43 0.98
C TYR A 142 15.17 6.55 1.52
N ASP A 143 16.15 6.93 0.70
CA ASP A 143 16.98 8.10 0.93
C ASP A 143 16.96 8.98 -0.32
N LYS A 144 17.11 10.29 -0.14
CA LYS A 144 17.27 11.22 -1.25
C LYS A 144 18.60 11.92 -1.09
N ASP A 145 19.49 11.67 -2.04
CA ASP A 145 20.81 12.30 -2.05
C ASP A 145 20.65 13.83 -2.12
N PRO A 146 21.25 14.58 -1.18
CA PRO A 146 21.07 16.03 -1.09
C PRO A 146 21.79 16.81 -2.20
N VAL A 147 22.80 16.21 -2.85
CA VAL A 147 23.57 16.83 -3.94
C VAL A 147 22.97 16.47 -5.29
N THR A 148 22.75 15.17 -5.53
CA THR A 148 22.30 14.68 -6.83
C THR A 148 20.77 14.70 -6.98
N GLY A 149 20.03 14.71 -5.86
CA GLY A 149 18.58 14.55 -5.80
C GLY A 149 18.09 13.15 -6.15
N ILE A 150 18.98 12.18 -6.33
CA ILE A 150 18.61 10.80 -6.65
C ILE A 150 17.93 10.17 -5.44
N VAL A 151 16.64 9.87 -5.58
CA VAL A 151 15.90 9.03 -4.62
C VAL A 151 16.33 7.58 -4.79
N ARG A 152 16.85 6.94 -3.74
CA ARG A 152 17.35 5.56 -3.73
C ARG A 152 16.51 4.70 -2.78
N HIS A 153 16.39 3.42 -3.09
CA HIS A 153 15.79 2.44 -2.18
C HIS A 153 16.90 1.69 -1.42
N LEU A 154 16.68 1.43 -0.14
CA LEU A 154 17.59 0.73 0.76
C LEU A 154 17.02 -0.66 1.07
N ASP A 155 17.53 -1.67 0.36
CA ASP A 155 17.00 -3.04 0.38
C ASP A 155 17.07 -3.69 1.78
N ASP A 156 18.09 -3.35 2.57
CA ASP A 156 18.33 -3.87 3.92
C ASP A 156 17.32 -3.33 4.97
N GLN A 157 16.75 -2.15 4.72
CA GLN A 157 15.78 -1.52 5.61
C GLN A 157 14.34 -1.94 5.29
N CYS A 158 14.08 -2.38 4.05
CA CYS A 158 12.73 -2.64 3.57
C CYS A 158 12.07 -3.81 4.29
N ILE A 159 10.82 -3.62 4.70
CA ILE A 159 9.99 -4.65 5.33
C ILE A 159 8.98 -5.29 4.37
N GLY A 160 8.96 -4.86 3.10
CA GLY A 160 8.04 -5.38 2.10
C GLY A 160 6.57 -4.99 2.30
N CYS A 161 6.26 -3.88 2.98
CA CYS A 161 4.87 -3.45 3.25
C CYS A 161 4.08 -2.95 2.02
N LYS A 162 4.73 -2.83 0.86
CA LYS A 162 4.16 -2.29 -0.41
C LYS A 162 3.57 -0.87 -0.34
N TYR A 163 3.57 -0.17 0.79
CA TYR A 163 2.95 1.17 0.89
C TYR A 163 3.53 2.19 -0.12
N CYS A 164 4.83 2.12 -0.40
CA CYS A 164 5.47 2.99 -1.39
C CYS A 164 4.97 2.78 -2.84
N THR A 165 4.43 1.61 -3.18
CA THR A 165 3.81 1.37 -4.50
C THR A 165 2.51 2.15 -4.64
N MET A 166 1.78 2.31 -3.54
CA MET A 166 0.55 3.10 -3.46
C MET A 166 0.83 4.61 -3.45
N MET A 167 1.89 5.04 -2.77
CA MET A 167 2.27 6.45 -2.66
C MET A 167 2.91 7.03 -3.92
N CYS A 168 3.50 6.19 -4.77
CA CYS A 168 4.02 6.65 -6.06
C CYS A 168 2.88 6.72 -7.08
N PRO A 169 2.50 7.91 -7.59
CA PRO A 169 1.42 8.03 -8.57
C PRO A 169 1.83 7.46 -9.95
N TYR A 170 3.11 7.14 -10.17
CA TYR A 170 3.62 6.58 -11.43
C TYR A 170 3.81 5.06 -11.37
N GLU A 171 3.45 4.42 -10.24
CA GLU A 171 3.63 2.97 -9.99
C GLU A 171 5.07 2.47 -10.24
N VAL A 172 6.07 3.29 -9.97
CA VAL A 172 7.47 2.96 -10.22
C VAL A 172 8.03 1.91 -9.26
N PRO A 173 7.80 1.98 -7.93
CA PRO A 173 8.24 0.94 -7.01
C PRO A 173 7.52 -0.38 -7.31
N LYS A 174 8.29 -1.47 -7.44
CA LYS A 174 7.78 -2.82 -7.72
C LYS A 174 8.16 -3.76 -6.58
N TYR A 175 7.18 -4.54 -6.13
CA TYR A 175 7.42 -5.59 -5.15
C TYR A 175 8.11 -6.77 -5.84
N ASN A 176 9.21 -7.23 -5.26
CA ASN A 176 9.93 -8.43 -5.66
C ASN A 176 9.53 -9.56 -4.69
N GLU A 177 8.81 -10.56 -5.20
CA GLU A 177 8.24 -11.63 -4.38
C GLU A 177 9.31 -12.53 -3.77
N ARG A 178 10.37 -12.84 -4.54
CA ARG A 178 11.47 -13.70 -4.10
C ARG A 178 12.25 -13.09 -2.94
N LEU A 179 12.50 -11.78 -2.98
CA LEU A 179 13.25 -11.07 -1.94
C LEU A 179 12.35 -10.57 -0.79
N GLY A 180 11.04 -10.52 -0.98
CA GLY A 180 10.11 -9.97 0.01
C GLY A 180 10.26 -8.47 0.25
N ILE A 181 10.80 -7.73 -0.73
CA ILE A 181 11.05 -6.28 -0.62
C ILE A 181 10.54 -5.55 -1.86
N VAL A 182 10.40 -4.23 -1.75
CA VAL A 182 10.16 -3.38 -2.92
C VAL A 182 11.51 -2.97 -3.52
N ARG A 183 11.56 -2.77 -4.83
CA ARG A 183 12.72 -2.26 -5.57
C ARG A 183 12.27 -1.23 -6.60
N LYS A 184 13.21 -0.39 -7.06
CA LYS A 184 12.95 0.61 -8.12
C LYS A 184 14.24 1.09 -8.76
N CYS A 185 14.09 1.77 -9.90
CA CYS A 185 15.18 2.52 -10.53
C CYS A 185 15.84 3.49 -9.53
N ASP A 186 17.17 3.46 -9.52
CA ASP A 186 18.07 4.26 -8.68
C ASP A 186 18.91 5.23 -9.53
N MET A 187 18.49 5.50 -10.77
CA MET A 187 19.22 6.26 -11.78
C MET A 187 20.63 5.70 -12.11
N CYS A 188 20.89 4.41 -11.83
CA CYS A 188 22.23 3.83 -11.93
C CYS A 188 23.28 4.69 -11.21
N HIS A 189 22.97 5.15 -9.98
CA HIS A 189 23.78 6.13 -9.26
C HIS A 189 25.28 5.77 -9.17
N GLN A 190 25.63 4.48 -9.07
CA GLN A 190 27.02 4.00 -9.05
C GLN A 190 27.78 4.31 -10.34
N ARG A 191 27.08 4.25 -11.47
CA ARG A 191 27.64 4.61 -12.78
C ARG A 191 27.83 6.11 -12.87
N LEU A 192 26.82 6.88 -12.45
CA LEU A 192 26.90 8.33 -12.42
C LEU A 192 28.04 8.85 -11.54
N SER A 193 28.28 8.24 -10.37
CA SER A 193 29.40 8.61 -9.51
C SER A 193 30.77 8.37 -10.14
N ASN A 194 30.84 7.46 -11.13
CA ASN A 194 32.06 7.15 -11.87
C ASN A 194 32.15 7.91 -13.21
N GLY A 195 31.23 8.85 -13.48
CA GLY A 195 31.18 9.59 -14.74
C GLY A 195 30.67 8.76 -15.93
N GLU A 196 29.99 7.64 -15.65
CA GLU A 196 29.37 6.80 -16.67
C GLU A 196 27.86 7.05 -16.80
N ALA A 197 27.37 7.00 -18.04
CA ALA A 197 25.95 7.15 -18.31
C ALA A 197 25.14 5.96 -17.74
N PRO A 198 23.91 6.17 -17.23
CA PRO A 198 23.02 5.08 -16.84
C PRO A 198 22.82 4.07 -17.98
N ALA A 199 22.60 2.80 -17.66
CA ALA A 199 22.48 1.74 -18.68
C ALA A 199 21.40 2.03 -19.73
N CYS A 200 20.25 2.58 -19.29
CA CYS A 200 19.16 2.95 -20.19
C CYS A 200 19.49 4.14 -21.12
N VAL A 201 20.37 5.05 -20.68
CA VAL A 201 20.86 6.20 -21.47
C VAL A 201 21.86 5.69 -22.50
N GLN A 202 22.85 4.92 -22.05
CA GLN A 202 23.92 4.38 -22.90
C GLN A 202 23.39 3.45 -24.00
N ALA A 203 22.38 2.64 -23.70
CA ALA A 203 21.85 1.67 -24.65
C ALA A 203 20.83 2.25 -25.65
N CYS A 204 20.48 3.53 -25.57
CA CYS A 204 19.52 4.12 -26.49
C CYS A 204 20.18 4.37 -27.87
N PRO A 205 19.79 3.63 -28.93
CA PRO A 205 20.42 3.78 -30.24
C PRO A 205 20.17 5.14 -30.90
N ASN A 206 19.10 5.83 -30.49
CA ASN A 206 18.69 7.12 -31.04
C ASN A 206 19.13 8.29 -30.15
N GLU A 207 19.86 8.04 -29.06
CA GLU A 207 20.28 9.07 -28.10
C GLU A 207 19.10 9.90 -27.56
N ALA A 208 17.93 9.27 -27.45
CA ALA A 208 16.68 9.91 -27.04
C ALA A 208 16.59 10.15 -25.53
N ILE A 209 17.52 9.62 -24.73
CA ILE A 209 17.51 9.72 -23.27
C ILE A 209 18.86 10.29 -22.87
N ALA A 210 18.85 11.32 -22.02
CA ALA A 210 20.04 11.92 -21.41
C ALA A 210 19.81 12.19 -19.92
N ILE A 211 20.89 12.47 -19.20
CA ILE A 211 20.84 13.05 -17.87
C ILE A 211 21.09 14.55 -17.99
N THR A 212 20.27 15.33 -17.31
CA THR A 212 20.37 16.78 -17.27
C THR A 212 20.24 17.29 -15.84
N VAL A 213 20.55 18.57 -15.63
CA VAL A 213 20.40 19.24 -14.34
C VAL A 213 19.20 20.16 -14.42
N VAL A 214 18.30 20.07 -13.44
CA VAL A 214 17.09 20.89 -13.37
C VAL A 214 17.03 21.65 -12.05
N SER A 215 16.39 22.82 -12.08
CA SER A 215 16.08 23.58 -10.87
C SER A 215 14.96 22.90 -10.08
N THR A 216 15.09 22.81 -8.75
CA THR A 216 14.05 22.33 -7.84
C THR A 216 13.14 23.44 -7.32
N LEU A 217 13.44 24.70 -7.66
CA LEU A 217 12.75 25.88 -7.13
C LEU A 217 11.52 26.30 -7.97
N VAL A 218 11.25 25.61 -9.08
CA VAL A 218 10.14 25.95 -9.98
C VAL A 218 8.88 25.25 -9.51
N ALA A 219 7.85 26.03 -9.15
CA ALA A 219 6.54 25.51 -8.84
C ALA A 219 5.91 24.86 -10.08
N CYS A 220 5.38 23.64 -9.92
CA CYS A 220 4.51 23.04 -10.93
C CYS A 220 3.14 23.73 -10.91
N ASP A 221 2.59 23.99 -12.10
CA ASP A 221 1.19 24.39 -12.24
C ASP A 221 0.26 23.24 -11.80
N ASP A 222 -0.91 23.58 -11.25
CA ASP A 222 -1.83 22.64 -10.59
C ASP A 222 -2.35 21.56 -11.55
N GLU A 223 -2.52 21.89 -12.83
CA GLU A 223 -2.99 20.98 -13.88
C GLU A 223 -1.87 20.36 -14.71
N SER A 224 -0.60 20.67 -14.39
CA SER A 224 0.53 20.19 -15.18
C SER A 224 0.71 18.68 -15.10
N ARG A 225 1.05 18.06 -16.24
CA ARG A 225 1.32 16.61 -16.37
C ARG A 225 2.59 16.40 -17.18
N LEU A 226 3.33 15.33 -16.85
CA LEU A 226 4.55 14.95 -17.59
C LEU A 226 4.27 14.55 -19.04
N ALA A 227 3.16 13.85 -19.27
CA ALA A 227 2.73 13.27 -20.54
C ALA A 227 1.19 13.15 -20.57
N PRO A 228 0.54 12.92 -21.73
CA PRO A 228 -0.91 12.75 -21.82
C PRO A 228 -1.35 11.59 -20.93
N GLY A 229 -2.39 11.78 -20.11
CA GLY A 229 -2.87 10.76 -19.19
C GLY A 229 -1.93 10.43 -18.01
N ALA A 230 -0.75 11.05 -17.92
CA ALA A 230 0.11 10.90 -16.75
C ALA A 230 -0.52 11.57 -15.51
N PRO A 231 -0.16 11.15 -14.29
CA PRO A 231 -0.65 11.78 -13.07
C PRO A 231 -0.26 13.26 -12.97
N LEU A 232 -1.02 14.04 -12.19
CA LEU A 232 -0.73 15.44 -11.93
C LEU A 232 0.65 15.60 -11.29
N SER A 233 1.46 16.48 -11.86
CA SER A 233 2.83 16.75 -11.43
C SER A 233 2.87 17.42 -10.05
N VAL A 234 1.85 18.20 -9.68
CA VAL A 234 1.76 18.86 -8.36
C VAL A 234 1.80 17.88 -7.18
N ILE A 235 1.48 16.59 -7.38
CA ILE A 235 1.47 15.58 -6.32
C ILE A 235 2.88 15.29 -5.79
N THR A 236 3.90 15.25 -6.67
CA THR A 236 5.27 14.88 -6.27
C THR A 236 6.37 15.76 -6.86
N GLN A 237 6.03 16.65 -7.79
CA GLN A 237 6.97 17.49 -8.55
C GLN A 237 8.06 16.63 -9.23
N PRO A 238 7.68 15.80 -10.22
CA PRO A 238 8.62 14.95 -10.94
C PRO A 238 9.65 15.78 -11.72
N THR A 239 10.89 15.30 -11.81
CA THR A 239 11.96 16.08 -12.47
C THR A 239 12.24 15.69 -13.91
N THR A 240 11.69 14.57 -14.38
CA THR A 240 11.88 14.13 -15.78
C THR A 240 11.31 15.15 -16.76
N ILE A 241 12.11 15.52 -17.75
CA ILE A 241 11.70 16.44 -18.81
C ILE A 241 11.44 15.64 -20.08
N TYR A 242 10.22 15.73 -20.59
CA TYR A 242 9.87 15.24 -21.92
C TYR A 242 9.92 16.40 -22.92
N GLN A 243 10.80 16.28 -23.91
CA GLN A 243 10.99 17.25 -24.97
C GLN A 243 10.35 16.77 -26.28
N THR A 244 9.82 17.72 -27.04
CA THR A 244 9.32 17.52 -28.39
C THR A 244 9.33 18.87 -29.10
N SER A 245 9.66 18.85 -30.38
CA SER A 245 9.64 19.99 -31.30
C SER A 245 8.22 20.48 -31.61
N TYR A 246 7.21 19.64 -31.35
CA TYR A 246 5.80 19.90 -31.62
C TYR A 246 5.13 20.78 -30.54
N GLN A 247 5.80 21.81 -30.01
CA GLN A 247 5.37 22.57 -28.81
C GLN A 247 4.01 23.27 -28.92
N THR A 248 3.70 23.96 -30.03
CA THR A 248 2.39 24.60 -30.25
C THR A 248 1.27 23.59 -30.50
N SER A 249 1.62 22.43 -31.06
CA SER A 249 0.75 21.26 -31.14
C SER A 249 0.80 20.40 -29.89
N ARG A 250 1.61 20.71 -28.86
CA ARG A 250 1.79 19.86 -27.69
C ARG A 250 0.55 19.91 -26.83
N GLU A 251 0.00 21.09 -26.55
CA GLU A 251 -1.28 21.23 -25.85
C GLU A 251 -2.43 20.62 -26.68
N ALA A 252 -2.51 20.93 -27.98
CA ALA A 252 -3.56 20.42 -28.86
C ALA A 252 -3.51 18.89 -29.06
N VAL A 253 -2.35 18.33 -29.38
CA VAL A 253 -2.11 16.89 -29.56
C VAL A 253 -2.18 16.16 -28.23
N PHE A 254 -1.63 16.69 -27.13
CA PHE A 254 -1.71 16.02 -25.83
C PHE A 254 -3.14 16.03 -25.29
N SER A 255 -3.93 17.08 -25.58
CA SER A 255 -5.35 17.15 -25.20
C SER A 255 -6.25 16.15 -25.97
N SER A 256 -5.87 15.78 -27.20
CA SER A 256 -6.58 14.81 -28.05
C SER A 256 -5.91 13.42 -28.06
N SER A 257 -4.85 13.25 -27.28
CA SER A 257 -4.05 12.02 -27.23
C SER A 257 -4.56 11.06 -26.16
N LEU A 258 -4.73 9.80 -26.54
CA LEU A 258 -5.13 8.75 -25.62
C LEU A 258 -3.99 7.73 -25.46
N PRO A 259 -3.66 7.34 -24.22
CA PRO A 259 -2.78 6.20 -23.97
C PRO A 259 -3.33 4.94 -24.65
N GLN A 260 -2.44 4.09 -25.19
CA GLN A 260 -2.84 2.81 -25.81
C GLN A 260 -3.67 1.92 -24.86
N ASP A 261 -3.44 2.06 -23.55
CA ASP A 261 -4.07 1.31 -22.47
C ASP A 261 -5.24 2.05 -21.81
N PHE A 262 -5.75 3.13 -22.40
CA PHE A 262 -6.78 3.98 -21.79
C PHE A 262 -8.05 3.22 -21.36
N GLU A 263 -8.46 2.22 -22.15
CA GLU A 263 -9.64 1.41 -21.86
C GLU A 263 -9.38 0.11 -21.11
N ILE A 264 -8.11 -0.17 -20.77
CA ILE A 264 -7.74 -1.44 -20.16
C ILE A 264 -7.57 -1.23 -18.66
N ASP A 265 -8.45 -1.89 -17.89
CA ASP A 265 -8.48 -1.85 -16.44
C ASP A 265 -8.07 -3.22 -15.88
N GLU A 266 -6.99 -3.24 -15.10
CA GLU A 266 -6.53 -4.44 -14.40
C GLU A 266 -7.06 -4.48 -12.97
N VAL A 267 -7.34 -5.68 -12.47
CA VAL A 267 -7.71 -5.88 -11.06
C VAL A 267 -6.48 -5.68 -10.18
N ALA A 268 -6.56 -4.75 -9.24
CA ALA A 268 -5.48 -4.49 -8.30
C ALA A 268 -5.36 -5.59 -7.22
N ASP A 269 -4.18 -5.69 -6.60
CA ASP A 269 -3.90 -6.63 -5.50
C ASP A 269 -4.91 -6.40 -4.35
N SER A 270 -5.54 -7.49 -3.90
CA SER A 270 -6.60 -7.43 -2.90
C SER A 270 -6.10 -7.19 -1.48
N HIS A 271 -4.78 -7.36 -1.24
CA HIS A 271 -4.16 -7.18 0.08
C HIS A 271 -4.96 -7.86 1.21
N TRP A 272 -5.40 -9.12 0.99
CA TRP A 272 -6.37 -9.78 1.86
C TRP A 272 -6.05 -9.76 3.36
N PRO A 273 -4.79 -9.90 3.85
CA PRO A 273 -4.53 -9.85 5.29
C PRO A 273 -4.80 -8.46 5.86
N LEU A 274 -4.54 -7.41 5.08
CA LEU A 274 -4.84 -6.03 5.45
C LEU A 274 -6.34 -5.77 5.49
N ALA A 275 -7.11 -6.38 4.57
CA ALA A 275 -8.57 -6.30 4.61
C ALA A 275 -9.15 -6.91 5.90
N VAL A 276 -8.60 -8.05 6.34
CA VAL A 276 -8.98 -8.68 7.61
C VAL A 276 -8.59 -7.80 8.81
N LEU A 277 -7.37 -7.28 8.85
CA LEU A 277 -6.93 -6.33 9.89
C LEU A 277 -7.91 -5.16 10.03
N LEU A 278 -8.24 -4.49 8.92
CA LEU A 278 -9.09 -3.32 8.93
C LEU A 278 -10.51 -3.64 9.39
N VAL A 279 -11.14 -4.67 8.82
CA VAL A 279 -12.56 -4.97 9.13
C VAL A 279 -12.72 -5.47 10.57
N THR A 280 -11.82 -6.32 11.04
CA THR A 280 -11.89 -6.84 12.42
C THR A 280 -11.58 -5.75 13.45
N THR A 281 -10.59 -4.90 13.23
CA THR A 281 -10.32 -3.76 14.13
C THR A 281 -11.46 -2.73 14.10
N GLN A 282 -12.07 -2.47 12.94
CA GLN A 282 -13.27 -1.64 12.81
C GLN A 282 -14.46 -2.22 13.58
N ALA A 283 -14.74 -3.52 13.44
CA ALA A 283 -15.81 -4.18 14.19
C ALA A 283 -15.56 -4.19 15.71
N SER A 284 -14.31 -4.42 16.12
CA SER A 284 -13.88 -4.40 17.53
C SER A 284 -14.06 -3.01 18.15
N VAL A 285 -13.54 -1.96 17.51
CA VAL A 285 -13.69 -0.57 18.00
C VAL A 285 -15.16 -0.15 17.98
N GLY A 286 -15.92 -0.55 16.96
CA GLY A 286 -17.36 -0.33 16.89
C GLY A 286 -18.11 -0.97 18.06
N LEU A 287 -17.79 -2.22 18.40
CA LEU A 287 -18.38 -2.92 19.54
C LEU A 287 -18.12 -2.17 20.86
N ILE A 288 -16.88 -1.74 21.10
CA ILE A 288 -16.56 -0.94 22.29
C ILE A 288 -17.27 0.42 22.24
N ALA A 289 -17.40 1.06 21.08
CA ALA A 289 -18.13 2.32 20.95
C ALA A 289 -19.58 2.20 21.44
N PHE A 290 -20.29 1.17 20.98
CA PHE A 290 -21.68 0.92 21.40
C PHE A 290 -21.79 0.54 22.86
N GLU A 291 -20.87 -0.28 23.37
CA GLU A 291 -20.82 -0.61 24.78
C GLU A 291 -20.59 0.64 25.66
N ARG A 292 -19.69 1.55 25.27
CA ARG A 292 -19.45 2.84 25.95
C ARG A 292 -20.68 3.76 25.87
N ILE A 293 -21.36 3.82 24.73
CA ILE A 293 -22.61 4.58 24.58
C ILE A 293 -23.69 4.04 25.53
N SER A 294 -23.84 2.72 25.61
CA SER A 294 -24.78 2.08 26.55
C SER A 294 -24.38 2.31 28.01
N ALA A 295 -23.09 2.30 28.33
CA ALA A 295 -22.59 2.59 29.68
C ALA A 295 -22.92 4.02 30.11
N LEU A 296 -22.66 4.99 29.23
CA LEU A 296 -22.98 6.40 29.47
C LEU A 296 -24.49 6.64 29.57
N THR A 297 -25.28 5.97 28.72
CA THR A 297 -26.75 6.08 28.76
C THR A 297 -27.30 5.50 30.05
N ALA A 298 -26.83 4.32 30.48
CA ALA A 298 -27.23 3.71 31.74
C ALA A 298 -26.87 4.62 32.92
N TRP A 299 -25.65 5.16 32.95
CA TRP A 299 -25.18 6.07 33.98
C TRP A 299 -26.03 7.34 34.07
N GLY A 300 -26.38 7.95 32.92
CA GLY A 300 -27.27 9.11 32.87
C GLY A 300 -28.69 8.84 33.37
N LEU A 301 -29.14 7.59 33.33
CA LEU A 301 -30.43 7.13 33.89
C LEU A 301 -30.33 6.67 35.35
N GLY A 302 -29.17 6.82 36.00
CA GLY A 302 -28.95 6.38 37.39
C GLY A 302 -28.72 4.88 37.55
N HIS A 303 -28.43 4.16 36.46
CA HIS A 303 -28.10 2.74 36.45
C HIS A 303 -26.64 2.51 36.05
N SER A 304 -26.10 1.32 36.29
CA SER A 304 -24.79 0.90 35.78
C SER A 304 -24.94 -0.36 34.96
N LEU A 305 -24.22 -0.47 33.84
CA LEU A 305 -24.09 -1.74 33.15
C LEU A 305 -23.45 -2.79 34.08
N THR A 306 -23.88 -4.04 33.93
CA THR A 306 -23.30 -5.13 34.71
C THR A 306 -21.83 -5.32 34.32
N PRO A 307 -20.90 -5.48 35.27
CA PRO A 307 -19.49 -5.69 34.96
C PRO A 307 -19.25 -6.89 34.03
N SER A 308 -20.08 -7.94 34.15
CA SER A 308 -20.03 -9.12 33.28
C SER A 308 -20.35 -8.81 31.82
N PHE A 309 -21.25 -7.86 31.55
CA PHE A 309 -21.55 -7.43 30.18
C PHE A 309 -20.36 -6.68 29.57
N SER A 310 -19.80 -5.70 30.28
CA SER A 310 -18.62 -4.96 29.83
C SER A 310 -17.40 -5.87 29.66
N LEU A 311 -17.24 -6.87 30.54
CA LEU A 311 -16.21 -7.89 30.40
C LEU A 311 -16.37 -8.69 29.10
N ALA A 312 -17.58 -9.19 28.82
CA ALA A 312 -17.83 -9.99 27.63
C ALA A 312 -17.67 -9.17 26.34
N ALA A 313 -18.13 -7.91 26.33
CA ALA A 313 -17.89 -6.99 25.21
C ALA A 313 -16.38 -6.76 24.99
N GLY A 314 -15.63 -6.51 26.07
CA GLY A 314 -14.19 -6.33 26.05
C GLY A 314 -13.45 -7.56 25.54
N MET A 315 -13.80 -8.76 26.02
CA MET A 315 -13.23 -10.03 25.57
C MET A 315 -13.50 -10.31 24.10
N LEU A 316 -14.75 -10.11 23.64
CA LEU A 316 -15.11 -10.29 22.24
C LEU A 316 -14.36 -9.29 21.34
N ALA A 317 -14.31 -8.01 21.75
CA ALA A 317 -13.55 -6.99 21.03
C ALA A 317 -12.05 -7.33 20.98
N LEU A 318 -11.48 -7.85 22.07
CA LEU A 318 -10.07 -8.23 22.16
C LEU A 318 -9.76 -9.41 21.25
N LEU A 319 -10.63 -10.42 21.24
CA LEU A 319 -10.51 -11.59 20.35
C LEU A 319 -10.56 -11.16 18.88
N VAL A 320 -11.56 -10.35 18.51
CA VAL A 320 -11.73 -9.89 17.13
C VAL A 320 -10.56 -9.00 16.68
N ALA A 321 -10.13 -8.03 17.49
CA ALA A 321 -8.96 -7.21 17.17
C ALA A 321 -7.67 -8.03 17.12
N GLY A 322 -7.52 -9.00 18.04
CA GLY A 322 -6.37 -9.90 18.09
C GLY A 322 -6.20 -10.70 16.80
N VAL A 323 -7.28 -11.23 16.22
CA VAL A 323 -7.26 -11.89 14.91
C VAL A 323 -6.73 -10.94 13.83
N GLY A 324 -7.25 -9.71 13.80
CA GLY A 324 -6.83 -8.67 12.87
C GLY A 324 -5.33 -8.37 12.95
N LEU A 325 -4.82 -8.03 14.14
CA LEU A 325 -3.43 -7.64 14.32
C LEU A 325 -2.44 -8.76 13.96
N ASN A 326 -2.76 -10.01 14.32
CA ASN A 326 -1.89 -11.15 14.01
C ASN A 326 -1.86 -11.47 12.52
N LEU A 327 -3.01 -11.45 11.84
CA LEU A 327 -3.07 -11.65 10.39
C LEU A 327 -2.49 -10.47 9.61
N GLY A 328 -2.55 -9.26 10.19
CA GLY A 328 -1.97 -8.06 9.64
C GLY A 328 -0.48 -8.22 9.29
N ALA A 329 0.30 -8.98 10.06
CA ALA A 329 1.73 -9.18 9.75
C ALA A 329 1.98 -10.00 8.46
N LEU A 330 1.01 -10.80 8.01
CA LEU A 330 1.19 -11.73 6.88
C LEU A 330 1.27 -11.05 5.51
N HIS A 331 0.93 -9.76 5.40
CA HIS A 331 1.11 -9.01 4.15
C HIS A 331 2.53 -8.49 3.96
N LEU A 332 3.38 -8.52 5.00
CA LEU A 332 4.75 -8.05 4.94
C LEU A 332 5.64 -9.09 4.27
N GLY A 333 6.47 -8.66 3.33
CA GLY A 333 7.49 -9.54 2.73
C GLY A 333 8.62 -9.91 3.70
N GLN A 334 8.89 -9.10 4.73
CA GLN A 334 9.92 -9.35 5.75
C GLN A 334 9.33 -9.15 7.16
N PRO A 335 8.45 -10.06 7.65
CA PRO A 335 7.69 -9.86 8.88
C PRO A 335 8.58 -9.75 10.13
N LEU A 336 9.73 -10.43 10.17
CA LEU A 336 10.68 -10.33 11.29
C LEU A 336 11.30 -8.94 11.45
N ARG A 337 11.27 -8.11 10.40
CA ARG A 337 11.77 -6.73 10.42
C ARG A 337 10.67 -5.70 10.76
N ALA A 338 9.44 -6.14 11.03
CA ALA A 338 8.29 -5.25 11.29
C ALA A 338 8.52 -4.27 12.44
N TRP A 339 9.35 -4.61 13.43
CA TRP A 339 9.72 -3.73 14.54
C TRP A 339 10.31 -2.39 14.06
N ARG A 340 10.90 -2.31 12.86
CA ARG A 340 11.46 -1.05 12.31
C ARG A 340 10.41 0.05 12.08
N VAL A 341 9.11 -0.29 12.11
CA VAL A 341 7.99 0.65 11.96
C VAL A 341 8.09 1.88 12.88
N PHE A 342 8.73 1.76 14.06
CA PHE A 342 8.93 2.89 14.97
C PHE A 342 9.74 4.05 14.35
N LEU A 343 10.57 3.78 13.33
CA LEU A 343 11.42 4.80 12.69
C LEU A 343 10.60 5.87 11.95
N GLY A 344 9.45 5.49 11.37
CA GLY A 344 8.58 6.33 10.56
C GLY A 344 7.45 7.02 11.32
N LEU A 345 7.43 6.98 12.65
CA LEU A 345 6.33 7.52 13.48
C LEU A 345 5.91 8.97 13.14
N ARG A 346 6.90 9.82 12.86
CA ARG A 346 6.65 11.23 12.52
C ARG A 346 6.22 11.43 11.07
N THR A 347 6.61 10.54 10.15
CA THR A 347 6.49 10.75 8.70
C THR A 347 5.41 9.89 8.04
N SER A 348 5.15 8.68 8.55
CA SER A 348 4.27 7.69 7.91
C SER A 348 3.01 7.42 8.73
N TRP A 349 1.85 7.47 8.05
CA TRP A 349 0.56 7.09 8.65
C TRP A 349 0.48 5.60 8.96
N LEU A 350 1.14 4.74 8.17
CA LEU A 350 1.22 3.30 8.45
C LEU A 350 1.91 3.03 9.79
N SER A 351 2.98 3.77 10.10
CA SER A 351 3.66 3.65 11.39
C SER A 351 2.77 4.08 12.56
N ARG A 352 2.00 5.16 12.37
CA ARG A 352 1.05 5.64 13.38
C ARG A 352 -0.07 4.62 13.61
N GLU A 353 -0.66 4.07 12.55
CA GLU A 353 -1.67 3.02 12.64
C GLU A 353 -1.15 1.81 13.42
N ALA A 354 -0.02 1.23 13.01
CA ALA A 354 0.51 0.01 13.62
C ALA A 354 0.73 0.17 15.14
N ILE A 355 1.24 1.33 15.57
CA ILE A 355 1.52 1.59 16.98
C ILE A 355 0.24 1.92 17.74
N VAL A 356 -0.64 2.75 17.18
CA VAL A 356 -1.88 3.15 17.85
C VAL A 356 -2.83 1.96 17.98
N LEU A 357 -2.97 1.12 16.95
CA LEU A 357 -3.75 -0.12 17.04
C LEU A 357 -3.11 -1.14 17.99
N GLY A 358 -1.78 -1.24 18.03
CA GLY A 358 -1.08 -2.05 19.03
C GLY A 358 -1.36 -1.57 20.47
N LYS A 359 -1.37 -0.26 20.70
CA LYS A 359 -1.75 0.34 21.99
C LYS A 359 -3.22 0.13 22.32
N TYR A 360 -4.11 0.24 21.34
CA TYR A 360 -5.53 -0.09 21.49
C TYR A 360 -5.71 -1.51 22.04
N VAL A 361 -5.10 -2.52 21.41
CA VAL A 361 -5.19 -3.91 21.88
C VAL A 361 -4.57 -4.08 23.27
N GLY A 362 -3.43 -3.45 23.55
CA GLY A 362 -2.81 -3.50 24.87
C GLY A 362 -3.68 -2.90 25.98
N LEU A 363 -4.29 -1.73 25.73
CA LEU A 363 -5.21 -1.07 26.65
C LEU A 363 -6.49 -1.89 26.84
N LEU A 364 -7.01 -2.47 25.76
CA LEU A 364 -8.18 -3.34 25.79
C LEU A 364 -7.90 -4.61 26.60
N ALA A 365 -6.74 -5.24 26.41
CA ALA A 365 -6.31 -6.38 27.20
C ALA A 365 -6.19 -6.03 28.69
N ALA A 366 -5.57 -4.89 29.01
CA ALA A 366 -5.48 -4.42 30.39
C ALA A 366 -6.86 -4.17 31.00
N ALA A 367 -7.80 -3.56 30.25
CA ALA A 367 -9.16 -3.32 30.74
C ALA A 367 -9.89 -4.64 31.00
N VAL A 368 -9.81 -5.59 30.07
CA VAL A 368 -10.37 -6.94 30.22
C VAL A 368 -9.78 -7.64 31.43
N THR A 369 -8.46 -7.62 31.63
CA THR A 369 -7.81 -8.20 32.81
C THR A 369 -8.36 -7.59 34.11
N MET A 370 -8.52 -6.27 34.18
CA MET A 370 -9.10 -5.64 35.38
C MET A 370 -10.58 -6.00 35.59
N PHE A 371 -11.37 -6.16 34.52
CA PHE A 371 -12.73 -6.66 34.62
C PHE A 371 -12.78 -8.11 35.09
N ILE A 372 -11.86 -8.99 34.67
CA ILE A 372 -11.74 -10.36 35.17
C ILE A 372 -11.49 -10.36 36.69
N LEU A 373 -10.55 -9.53 37.16
CA LEU A 373 -10.25 -9.40 38.58
C LEU A 373 -11.49 -8.97 39.40
N ASN A 374 -12.31 -8.08 38.84
CA ASN A 374 -13.52 -7.61 39.50
C ASN A 374 -14.66 -8.65 39.49
N VAL A 375 -14.89 -9.31 38.36
CA VAL A 375 -16.00 -10.27 38.18
C VAL A 375 -15.73 -11.59 38.91
N TYR A 376 -14.50 -12.07 38.90
CA TYR A 376 -14.10 -13.33 39.52
C TYR A 376 -13.40 -13.14 40.88
N ARG A 377 -13.62 -11.99 41.53
CA ARG A 377 -13.01 -11.63 42.82
C ARG A 377 -13.07 -12.78 43.84
N ASP A 378 -14.22 -13.43 43.96
CA ASP A 378 -14.45 -14.50 44.95
C ASP A 378 -13.73 -15.82 44.64
N THR A 379 -13.24 -15.98 43.41
CA THR A 379 -12.56 -17.22 42.94
C THR A 379 -11.04 -17.06 42.91
N ILE A 380 -10.52 -15.85 43.07
CA ILE A 380 -9.10 -15.53 42.98
C ILE A 380 -8.47 -15.62 44.39
N PRO A 381 -7.22 -16.11 44.53
CA PRO A 381 -6.55 -16.16 45.83
C PRO A 381 -6.53 -14.80 46.54
N GLN A 382 -6.87 -14.79 47.83
CA GLN A 382 -7.03 -13.57 48.64
C GLN A 382 -5.83 -12.62 48.55
N ALA A 383 -4.61 -13.15 48.50
CA ALA A 383 -3.37 -12.36 48.36
C ALA A 383 -3.34 -11.50 47.08
N LEU A 384 -3.96 -11.96 45.99
CA LEU A 384 -4.07 -11.19 44.74
C LEU A 384 -5.17 -10.13 44.83
N VAL A 385 -6.25 -10.42 45.55
CA VAL A 385 -7.37 -9.50 45.80
C VAL A 385 -6.90 -8.34 46.67
N ASP A 386 -6.18 -8.61 47.75
CA ASP A 386 -5.61 -7.60 48.66
C ASP A 386 -4.60 -6.70 47.94
N LEU A 387 -3.81 -7.27 47.01
CA LEU A 387 -2.92 -6.50 46.13
C LEU A 387 -3.71 -5.61 45.15
N SER A 388 -4.87 -6.09 44.67
CA SER A 388 -5.70 -5.35 43.72
C SER A 388 -6.52 -4.23 44.35
N ASP A 389 -7.08 -4.43 45.55
CA ASP A 389 -7.96 -3.47 46.24
C ASP A 389 -7.19 -2.21 46.68
N GLY A 390 -5.87 -2.30 46.86
CA GLY A 390 -5.00 -1.15 47.12
C GLY A 390 -4.66 -0.28 45.88
N TRP A 391 -4.81 -0.83 44.67
CA TRP A 391 -4.28 -0.22 43.44
C TRP A 391 -5.30 -0.04 42.30
N VAL A 392 -6.44 -0.74 42.32
CA VAL A 392 -7.43 -0.76 41.25
C VAL A 392 -8.82 -0.34 41.76
N PRO A 393 -9.14 0.97 41.70
CA PRO A 393 -10.49 1.44 41.99
C PRO A 393 -11.55 0.85 41.06
N GLY A 394 -12.78 0.64 41.53
CA GLY A 394 -13.87 0.04 40.74
C GLY A 394 -14.27 0.80 39.47
N TRP A 395 -13.94 2.10 39.36
CA TRP A 395 -14.17 2.90 38.15
C TRP A 395 -13.07 2.73 37.08
N LEU A 396 -11.87 2.27 37.48
CA LEU A 396 -10.69 2.21 36.63
C LEU A 396 -10.85 1.29 35.40
N PRO A 397 -11.47 0.09 35.49
CA PRO A 397 -11.66 -0.77 34.31
C PRO A 397 -12.51 -0.10 33.23
N SER A 398 -13.58 0.59 33.65
CA SER A 398 -14.47 1.33 32.76
C SER A 398 -13.77 2.54 32.12
N ALA A 399 -12.99 3.30 32.91
CA ALA A 399 -12.19 4.40 32.37
C ALA A 399 -11.15 3.89 31.37
N MET A 400 -10.46 2.78 31.65
CA MET A 400 -9.47 2.22 30.75
C MET A 400 -10.08 1.72 29.45
N LEU A 401 -11.31 1.18 29.48
CA LEU A 401 -12.06 0.82 28.27
C LEU A 401 -12.42 2.05 27.42
N SER A 402 -12.73 3.19 28.05
CA SER A 402 -12.93 4.46 27.35
C SER A 402 -11.65 5.00 26.72
N VAL A 403 -10.51 4.87 27.41
CA VAL A 403 -9.19 5.22 26.85
C VAL A 403 -8.83 4.30 25.69
N ALA A 404 -9.13 3.00 25.81
CA ALA A 404 -8.99 2.05 24.71
C ALA A 404 -9.84 2.46 23.50
N PHE A 405 -11.11 2.83 23.70
CA PHE A 405 -11.96 3.34 22.62
C PHE A 405 -11.34 4.54 21.88
N ILE A 406 -10.83 5.53 22.62
CA ILE A 406 -10.18 6.72 22.02
C ILE A 406 -8.94 6.30 21.21
N ALA A 407 -8.11 5.41 21.75
CA ALA A 407 -6.95 4.87 21.03
C ALA A 407 -7.38 4.12 19.76
N GLY A 408 -8.43 3.28 19.86
CA GLY A 408 -9.01 2.55 18.74
C GLY A 408 -9.53 3.48 17.64
N ALA A 409 -10.32 4.50 17.99
CA ALA A 409 -10.83 5.50 17.05
C ALA A 409 -9.70 6.29 16.38
N THR A 410 -8.65 6.65 17.14
CA THR A 410 -7.43 7.27 16.59
C THR A 410 -6.71 6.34 15.63
N GLY A 411 -6.65 5.04 15.94
CA GLY A 411 -6.10 4.01 15.07
C GLY A 411 -6.86 3.90 13.75
N LEU A 412 -8.20 3.83 13.80
CA LEU A 412 -9.05 3.80 12.61
C LEU A 412 -8.91 5.07 11.75
N TYR A 413 -8.73 6.24 12.38
CA TYR A 413 -8.41 7.47 11.67
C TYR A 413 -7.06 7.36 10.94
N CYS A 414 -6.03 6.83 11.60
CA CYS A 414 -4.74 6.56 10.96
C CYS A 414 -4.90 5.60 9.77
N SER A 415 -5.68 4.52 9.92
CA SER A 415 -5.98 3.57 8.85
C SER A 415 -6.60 4.25 7.64
N ALA A 416 -7.58 5.14 7.83
CA ALA A 416 -8.19 5.89 6.74
C ALA A 416 -7.19 6.83 6.06
N MET A 417 -6.35 7.51 6.84
CA MET A 417 -5.37 8.48 6.33
C MET A 417 -4.28 7.84 5.46
N ILE A 418 -3.95 6.56 5.65
CA ILE A 418 -3.01 5.82 4.79
C ILE A 418 -3.40 5.94 3.32
N TYR A 419 -4.69 5.89 3.02
CA TYR A 419 -5.25 5.95 1.67
C TYR A 419 -5.54 7.37 1.22
N VAL A 420 -6.03 8.24 2.11
CA VAL A 420 -6.34 9.64 1.77
C VAL A 420 -5.09 10.41 1.36
N VAL A 421 -3.96 10.17 2.04
CA VAL A 421 -2.69 10.88 1.75
C VAL A 421 -2.09 10.49 0.40
N THR A 422 -2.46 9.35 -0.19
CA THR A 422 -1.94 9.00 -1.52
C THR A 422 -2.48 9.92 -2.63
N ARG A 423 -3.48 10.77 -2.32
CA ARG A 423 -4.15 11.69 -3.27
C ARG A 423 -4.70 11.01 -4.54
N ARG A 424 -5.01 9.71 -4.45
CA ARG A 424 -5.66 8.96 -5.54
C ARG A 424 -7.15 9.29 -5.56
N ALA A 425 -7.71 9.49 -6.75
CA ALA A 425 -9.12 9.85 -6.94
C ALA A 425 -10.10 8.92 -6.20
N LEU A 426 -9.89 7.60 -6.33
CA LEU A 426 -10.75 6.56 -5.74
C LEU A 426 -10.63 6.44 -4.21
N TRP A 427 -9.57 6.98 -3.62
CA TRP A 427 -9.31 6.95 -2.18
C TRP A 427 -9.50 8.31 -1.49
N ARG A 428 -10.20 9.23 -2.16
CA ARG A 428 -10.59 10.52 -1.60
C ARG A 428 -11.28 10.38 -0.24
N ALA A 429 -11.06 11.36 0.63
CA ALA A 429 -11.55 11.36 2.02
C ALA A 429 -13.04 11.02 2.13
N SER A 430 -13.90 11.63 1.32
CA SER A 430 -15.35 11.39 1.36
C SER A 430 -15.75 9.94 1.12
N ARG A 431 -15.00 9.19 0.30
CA ARG A 431 -15.26 7.78 0.03
C ARG A 431 -14.63 6.88 1.08
N THR A 432 -13.39 7.14 1.46
CA THR A 432 -12.65 6.32 2.44
C THR A 432 -13.28 6.39 3.83
N PHE A 433 -13.59 7.58 4.33
CA PHE A 433 -14.24 7.73 5.65
C PHE A 433 -15.66 7.17 5.67
N ALA A 434 -16.43 7.32 4.59
CA ALA A 434 -17.76 6.72 4.50
C ALA A 434 -17.71 5.18 4.50
N ALA A 435 -16.78 4.58 3.74
CA ALA A 435 -16.60 3.13 3.72
C ALA A 435 -16.15 2.59 5.10
N PHE A 436 -15.12 3.19 5.70
CA PHE A 436 -14.53 2.73 6.97
C PHE A 436 -15.46 2.98 8.14
N GLY A 437 -16.11 4.15 8.18
CA GLY A 437 -17.12 4.48 9.18
C GLY A 437 -18.34 3.57 9.10
N GLY A 438 -18.83 3.29 7.87
CA GLY A 438 -19.91 2.34 7.65
C GLY A 438 -19.57 0.92 8.10
N SER A 439 -18.33 0.45 7.84
CA SER A 439 -17.86 -0.86 8.33
C SER A 439 -17.76 -0.92 9.85
N THR A 440 -17.30 0.17 10.49
CA THR A 440 -17.24 0.29 11.96
C THR A 440 -18.63 0.22 12.58
N LEU A 441 -19.60 0.91 11.98
CA LEU A 441 -20.99 0.95 12.44
C LEU A 441 -21.68 -0.41 12.31
N VAL A 442 -21.65 -1.00 11.10
CA VAL A 442 -22.27 -2.30 10.82
C VAL A 442 -21.59 -3.42 11.61
N GLY A 443 -20.25 -3.48 11.58
CA GLY A 443 -19.49 -4.50 12.30
C GLY A 443 -19.65 -4.42 13.82
N GLY A 444 -19.65 -3.20 14.38
CA GLY A 444 -19.87 -2.97 15.80
C GLY A 444 -21.26 -3.41 16.26
N LEU A 445 -22.32 -2.96 15.57
CA LEU A 445 -23.70 -3.36 15.89
C LEU A 445 -23.94 -4.85 15.66
N ALA A 446 -23.35 -5.43 14.61
CA ALA A 446 -23.44 -6.86 14.32
C ALA A 446 -22.91 -7.72 15.47
N LEU A 447 -21.85 -7.30 16.15
CA LEU A 447 -21.34 -7.97 17.35
C LEU A 447 -22.14 -7.61 18.61
N PHE A 448 -22.67 -6.39 18.69
CA PHE A 448 -23.34 -5.87 19.89
C PHE A 448 -24.73 -6.47 20.12
N VAL A 449 -25.54 -6.65 19.05
CA VAL A 449 -26.91 -7.23 19.15
C VAL A 449 -26.94 -8.64 19.77
N PRO A 450 -26.15 -9.63 19.30
CA PRO A 450 -26.12 -10.96 19.93
C PRO A 450 -25.62 -10.90 21.38
N LEU A 451 -24.76 -9.95 21.72
CA LEU A 451 -24.29 -9.76 23.09
C LEU A 451 -25.40 -9.24 24.02
N LEU A 452 -26.20 -8.26 23.56
CA LEU A 452 -27.37 -7.79 24.31
C LEU A 452 -28.39 -8.90 24.52
N LEU A 453 -28.59 -9.76 23.51
CA LEU A 453 -29.41 -10.95 23.62
C LEU A 453 -28.84 -11.91 24.65
N TRP A 454 -27.56 -12.28 24.57
CA TRP A 454 -26.92 -13.21 25.51
C TRP A 454 -27.08 -12.81 26.98
N PHE A 455 -26.98 -11.51 27.28
CA PHE A 455 -27.11 -10.98 28.64
C PHE A 455 -28.54 -10.61 29.04
N GLU A 456 -29.55 -11.01 28.25
CA GLU A 456 -30.96 -10.74 28.50
C GLU A 456 -31.25 -9.25 28.78
N SER A 457 -30.56 -8.38 28.03
CA SER A 457 -30.70 -6.93 28.18
C SER A 457 -32.13 -6.46 27.90
N SER A 458 -32.46 -5.22 28.28
CA SER A 458 -33.82 -4.69 28.07
C SER A 458 -34.26 -4.83 26.60
N ARG A 459 -35.54 -5.19 26.39
CA ARG A 459 -36.11 -5.36 25.04
C ARG A 459 -35.98 -4.08 24.21
N PHE A 460 -36.09 -2.92 24.87
CA PHE A 460 -35.88 -1.63 24.24
C PHE A 460 -34.45 -1.49 23.70
N ALA A 461 -33.43 -1.81 24.51
CA ALA A 461 -32.04 -1.74 24.06
C ALA A 461 -31.75 -2.70 22.90
N ILE A 462 -32.25 -3.94 22.97
CA ILE A 462 -32.09 -4.93 21.90
C ILE A 462 -32.77 -4.45 20.62
N ALA A 463 -34.04 -4.03 20.70
CA ALA A 463 -34.80 -3.56 19.54
C ALA A 463 -34.14 -2.32 18.92
N PHE A 464 -33.72 -1.35 19.73
CA PHE A 464 -33.03 -0.16 19.27
C PHE A 464 -31.73 -0.50 18.54
N ALA A 465 -30.88 -1.35 19.12
CA ALA A 465 -29.61 -1.75 18.51
C ALA A 465 -29.82 -2.53 17.20
N ALA A 466 -30.78 -3.46 17.16
CA ALA A 466 -31.08 -4.23 15.96
C ALA A 466 -31.75 -3.39 14.86
N THR A 467 -32.61 -2.44 15.22
CA THR A 467 -33.15 -1.45 14.25
C THR A 467 -32.04 -0.55 13.72
N ALA A 468 -31.15 -0.04 14.59
CA ALA A 468 -29.99 0.74 14.19
C ALA A 468 -29.10 -0.06 13.23
N LEU A 469 -28.92 -1.37 13.46
CA LEU A 469 -28.17 -2.27 12.57
C LEU A 469 -28.83 -2.36 11.20
N CYS A 470 -30.14 -2.62 11.16
CA CYS A 470 -30.93 -2.67 9.92
C CYS A 470 -30.82 -1.36 9.12
N VAL A 471 -30.99 -0.21 9.78
CA VAL A 471 -30.85 1.12 9.15
C VAL A 471 -29.43 1.32 8.62
N SER A 472 -28.41 0.96 9.40
CA SER A 472 -27.01 1.07 9.00
C SER A 472 -26.69 0.24 7.76
N ILE A 473 -27.22 -0.99 7.69
CA ILE A 473 -27.07 -1.86 6.51
C ILE A 473 -27.73 -1.22 5.30
N VAL A 474 -28.98 -0.75 5.42
CA VAL A 474 -29.72 -0.13 4.30
C VAL A 474 -29.01 1.12 3.80
N VAL A 475 -28.61 2.03 4.69
CA VAL A 475 -27.89 3.26 4.34
C VAL A 475 -26.58 2.92 3.64
N LYS A 476 -25.81 1.97 4.18
CA LYS A 476 -24.53 1.57 3.59
C LYS A 476 -24.69 0.93 2.22
N ILE A 477 -25.64 0.01 2.06
CA ILE A 477 -25.91 -0.66 0.79
C ILE A 477 -26.45 0.31 -0.25
N ALA A 478 -27.30 1.26 0.14
CA ALA A 478 -27.77 2.32 -0.73
C ALA A 478 -26.61 3.22 -1.20
N TRP A 479 -25.69 3.58 -0.31
CA TRP A 479 -24.48 4.34 -0.66
C TRP A 479 -23.56 3.56 -1.61
N GLU A 480 -23.30 2.29 -1.33
CA GLU A 480 -22.52 1.41 -2.21
C GLU A 480 -23.18 1.25 -3.58
N PHE A 481 -24.51 1.12 -3.63
CA PHE A 481 -25.27 1.03 -4.86
C PHE A 481 -25.22 2.34 -5.64
N GLN A 482 -25.34 3.50 -4.98
CA GLN A 482 -25.23 4.80 -5.62
C GLN A 482 -23.86 5.00 -6.28
N LEU A 483 -22.78 4.61 -5.61
CA LEU A 483 -21.43 4.67 -6.20
C LEU A 483 -21.31 3.82 -7.47
N ARG A 484 -22.04 2.70 -7.55
CA ARG A 484 -22.04 1.77 -8.69
C ARG A 484 -22.99 2.22 -9.82
N ALA A 485 -24.16 2.74 -9.47
CA ALA A 485 -25.24 3.07 -10.39
C ALA A 485 -25.21 4.52 -10.91
N SER A 486 -24.51 5.44 -10.23
CA SER A 486 -24.50 6.86 -10.59
C SER A 486 -23.94 7.10 -12.00
N THR A 487 -24.79 7.38 -12.98
CA THR A 487 -24.43 7.76 -14.36
C THR A 487 -23.99 9.22 -14.52
N SER A 488 -23.86 9.97 -13.41
CA SER A 488 -23.62 11.42 -13.45
C SER A 488 -22.45 11.76 -14.38
N VAL A 489 -22.72 12.69 -15.31
CA VAL A 489 -21.77 13.33 -16.24
C VAL A 489 -20.66 14.11 -15.49
N ARG A 490 -20.80 14.31 -14.17
CA ARG A 490 -19.74 14.80 -13.25
C ARG A 490 -18.88 13.67 -12.64
N GLY A 491 -19.06 12.43 -13.08
CA GLY A 491 -18.30 11.28 -12.60
C GLY A 491 -16.86 11.37 -13.06
N ASP A 492 -15.96 11.51 -12.09
CA ASP A 492 -14.51 11.37 -12.29
C ASP A 492 -14.21 10.14 -13.14
N ALA A 493 -13.37 10.27 -14.19
CA ALA A 493 -13.12 9.21 -15.16
C ALA A 493 -12.71 7.88 -14.48
N TYR A 494 -12.04 7.96 -13.33
CA TYR A 494 -11.66 6.81 -12.51
C TYR A 494 -12.84 6.07 -11.88
N ASP A 495 -13.91 6.76 -11.48
CA ASP A 495 -15.11 6.12 -10.94
C ASP A 495 -15.80 5.27 -12.04
N VAL A 496 -15.78 5.72 -13.30
CA VAL A 496 -16.29 4.95 -14.45
C VAL A 496 -15.47 3.68 -14.67
N ARG A 497 -14.14 3.81 -14.68
CA ARG A 497 -13.22 2.66 -14.85
C ARG A 497 -13.36 1.63 -13.73
N SER A 498 -13.45 2.09 -12.49
CA SER A 498 -13.71 1.23 -11.31
C SER A 498 -15.02 0.45 -11.46
N ARG A 499 -16.09 1.06 -12.00
CA ARG A 499 -17.36 0.36 -12.27
C ARG A 499 -17.24 -0.71 -13.36
N ARG A 500 -16.41 -0.52 -14.39
CA ARG A 500 -16.14 -1.55 -15.39
C ARG A 500 -15.56 -2.80 -14.73
N LEU A 501 -14.63 -2.63 -13.78
CA LEU A 501 -14.10 -3.74 -12.98
C LEU A 501 -15.19 -4.45 -12.16
N LEU A 502 -16.08 -3.68 -11.52
CA LEU A 502 -17.20 -4.22 -10.73
C LEU A 502 -18.26 -4.94 -11.58
N ALA A 503 -18.50 -4.48 -12.81
CA ALA A 503 -19.46 -5.07 -13.73
C ALA A 503 -18.89 -6.29 -14.49
N GLY A 504 -17.57 -6.35 -14.68
CA GLY A 504 -16.87 -7.43 -15.34
C GLY A 504 -16.14 -8.36 -14.36
N PRO A 505 -14.80 -8.28 -14.22
CA PRO A 505 -14.00 -9.24 -13.44
C PRO A 505 -14.45 -9.44 -11.98
N LEU A 506 -14.92 -8.39 -11.31
CA LEU A 506 -15.31 -8.42 -9.90
C LEU A 506 -16.81 -8.64 -9.67
N LYS A 507 -17.59 -8.93 -10.71
CA LYS A 507 -19.06 -9.09 -10.63
C LYS A 507 -19.49 -10.12 -9.59
N ARG A 508 -18.81 -11.27 -9.53
CA ARG A 508 -19.12 -12.36 -8.58
C ARG A 508 -18.92 -11.93 -7.13
N TRP A 509 -17.78 -11.30 -6.84
CA TRP A 509 -17.45 -10.77 -5.51
C TRP A 509 -18.43 -9.67 -5.09
N SER A 510 -18.76 -8.78 -6.03
CA SER A 510 -19.79 -7.76 -5.86
C SER A 510 -21.16 -8.37 -5.52
N ALA A 511 -21.60 -9.39 -6.25
CA ALA A 511 -22.86 -10.07 -5.98
C ALA A 511 -22.86 -10.76 -4.61
N LEU A 512 -21.75 -11.40 -4.25
CA LEU A 512 -21.58 -12.04 -2.95
C LEU A 512 -21.67 -11.03 -1.80
N ARG A 513 -21.04 -9.85 -1.93
CA ARG A 513 -21.16 -8.74 -0.97
C ARG A 513 -22.62 -8.36 -0.71
N PHE A 514 -23.41 -8.17 -1.76
CA PHE A 514 -24.83 -7.80 -1.60
C PHE A 514 -25.68 -8.94 -1.05
N LEU A 515 -25.42 -10.18 -1.48
CA LEU A 515 -26.11 -11.36 -0.95
C LEU A 515 -25.90 -11.49 0.56
N MET A 516 -24.65 -11.36 1.03
CA MET A 516 -24.32 -11.42 2.46
C MET A 516 -24.97 -10.28 3.26
N ALA A 517 -25.06 -9.07 2.69
CA ALA A 517 -25.73 -7.95 3.33
C ALA A 517 -27.25 -8.17 3.44
N LEU A 518 -27.88 -8.67 2.36
CA LEU A 518 -29.32 -8.93 2.31
C LEU A 518 -29.72 -10.07 3.26
N THR A 519 -28.95 -11.16 3.28
CA THR A 519 -29.19 -12.28 4.20
C THR A 519 -28.95 -11.88 5.66
N GLY A 520 -27.89 -11.12 5.93
CA GLY A 520 -27.64 -10.54 7.26
C GLY A 520 -28.76 -9.60 7.72
N PHE A 521 -29.27 -8.75 6.83
CA PHE A 521 -30.44 -7.89 7.09
C PHE A 521 -31.69 -8.71 7.40
N ALA A 522 -32.00 -9.71 6.56
CA ALA A 522 -33.17 -10.57 6.76
C ALA A 522 -33.12 -11.33 8.08
N LEU A 523 -31.97 -11.91 8.44
CA LEU A 523 -31.79 -12.61 9.72
C LEU A 523 -31.89 -11.68 10.93
N THR A 524 -31.37 -10.45 10.83
CA THR A 524 -31.53 -9.43 11.87
C THR A 524 -33.01 -9.05 12.03
N GLY A 525 -33.73 -8.90 10.92
CA GLY A 525 -35.18 -8.67 10.91
C GLY A 525 -35.98 -9.82 11.52
N ILE A 526 -35.62 -11.07 11.22
CA ILE A 526 -36.23 -12.26 11.83
C ILE A 526 -36.01 -12.27 13.35
N ALA A 527 -34.80 -11.94 13.82
CA ALA A 527 -34.52 -11.83 15.24
C ALA A 527 -35.39 -10.75 15.91
N LEU A 528 -35.54 -9.57 15.28
CA LEU A 528 -36.43 -8.49 15.73
C LEU A 528 -37.89 -8.94 15.85
N ILE A 529 -38.42 -9.61 14.83
CA ILE A 529 -39.79 -10.15 14.82
C ILE A 529 -39.94 -11.19 15.93
N GLY A 530 -38.96 -12.08 16.10
CA GLY A 530 -38.96 -13.08 17.16
C GLY A 530 -39.01 -12.46 18.56
N ILE A 531 -38.27 -11.38 18.79
CA ILE A 531 -38.30 -10.63 20.06
C ILE A 531 -39.66 -9.97 20.28
N ALA A 532 -40.24 -9.36 19.24
CA ALA A 532 -41.55 -8.73 19.32
C ALA A 532 -42.67 -9.76 19.63
N LEU A 533 -42.64 -10.93 18.97
CA LEU A 533 -43.60 -12.01 19.23
C LEU A 533 -43.46 -12.58 20.64
N ALA A 534 -42.23 -12.79 21.12
CA ALA A 534 -41.97 -13.22 22.50
C ALA A 534 -42.50 -12.19 23.51
N ALA A 535 -42.40 -10.90 23.20
CA ALA A 535 -42.92 -9.84 24.04
C ALA A 535 -44.44 -9.85 24.16
N MET A 536 -45.15 -10.21 23.08
CA MET A 536 -46.61 -10.36 23.08
C MET A 536 -47.08 -11.61 23.83
N ALA A 537 -46.27 -12.68 23.83
CA ALA A 537 -46.67 -13.98 24.41
C ALA A 537 -46.42 -14.12 25.92
N ILE A 538 -45.35 -13.50 26.47
CA ILE A 538 -44.85 -13.78 27.83
C ILE A 538 -45.00 -12.56 28.77
N GLY A 539 -45.61 -11.47 28.29
CA GLY A 539 -45.77 -10.22 29.05
C GLY A 539 -44.50 -9.33 29.04
N PRO A 540 -44.59 -8.07 29.52
CA PRO A 540 -43.55 -7.04 29.33
C PRO A 540 -42.25 -7.27 30.12
N ASP A 541 -42.27 -7.99 31.24
CA ASP A 541 -41.22 -7.87 32.28
C ASP A 541 -40.18 -9.01 32.35
N ARG A 542 -40.24 -10.04 31.49
CA ARG A 542 -39.18 -11.08 31.47
C ARG A 542 -38.50 -11.18 30.10
N GLY A 543 -37.22 -10.84 30.07
CA GLY A 543 -36.32 -10.93 28.92
C GLY A 543 -35.92 -12.35 28.56
N GLN A 544 -36.84 -13.31 28.50
CA GLN A 544 -36.51 -14.65 28.03
C GLN A 544 -36.00 -14.57 26.60
N THR A 545 -34.72 -14.93 26.45
CA THR A 545 -34.06 -14.98 25.16
C THR A 545 -34.62 -16.12 24.33
N SER A 546 -35.19 -15.79 23.17
CA SER A 546 -35.45 -16.81 22.16
C SER A 546 -34.10 -17.31 21.65
N MET A 547 -33.74 -18.56 21.94
CA MET A 547 -32.51 -19.18 21.42
C MET A 547 -32.43 -19.05 19.89
N LEU A 548 -33.57 -19.02 19.20
CA LEU A 548 -33.66 -18.77 17.76
C LEU A 548 -33.25 -17.34 17.39
N ALA A 549 -33.64 -16.32 18.16
CA ALA A 549 -33.24 -14.94 17.93
C ALA A 549 -31.74 -14.74 18.16
N LEU A 550 -31.20 -15.35 19.21
CA LEU A 550 -29.75 -15.37 19.46
C LEU A 550 -29.00 -16.05 18.31
N ALA A 551 -29.41 -17.27 17.92
CA ALA A 551 -28.79 -17.99 16.81
C ALA A 551 -28.86 -17.21 15.49
N ALA A 552 -30.03 -16.66 15.15
CA ALA A 552 -30.22 -15.85 13.95
C ALA A 552 -29.34 -14.60 13.95
N SER A 553 -29.26 -13.89 15.09
CA SER A 553 -28.40 -12.68 15.22
C SER A 553 -26.91 -13.01 15.13
N SER A 554 -26.47 -14.14 15.69
CA SER A 554 -25.08 -14.60 15.61
C SER A 554 -24.70 -15.00 14.18
N ILE A 555 -25.58 -15.70 13.45
CA ILE A 555 -25.37 -16.02 12.04
C ILE A 555 -25.37 -14.74 11.20
N ALA A 556 -26.28 -13.80 11.48
CA ALA A 556 -26.30 -12.48 10.83
C ALA A 556 -24.97 -11.76 11.05
N ALA A 557 -24.41 -11.79 12.28
CA ALA A 557 -23.14 -11.14 12.59
C ALA A 557 -21.99 -11.68 11.72
N VAL A 558 -21.88 -13.00 11.59
CA VAL A 558 -20.86 -13.64 10.75
C VAL A 558 -21.02 -13.24 9.27
N LEU A 559 -22.25 -13.26 8.75
CA LEU A 559 -22.52 -12.87 7.36
C LEU A 559 -22.24 -11.39 7.11
N LEU A 560 -22.60 -10.51 8.04
CA LEU A 560 -22.36 -9.08 7.92
C LEU A 560 -20.86 -8.78 7.96
N ILE A 561 -20.11 -9.33 8.91
CA ILE A 561 -18.65 -9.16 8.98
C ILE A 561 -17.96 -9.74 7.74
N GLY A 562 -18.39 -10.90 7.25
CA GLY A 562 -17.89 -11.46 5.99
C GLY A 562 -18.23 -10.58 4.78
N GLY A 563 -19.42 -9.97 4.77
CA GLY A 563 -19.81 -8.99 3.76
C GLY A 563 -18.95 -7.72 3.82
N GLU A 564 -18.62 -7.24 5.01
CA GLU A 564 -17.71 -6.12 5.24
C GLU A 564 -16.28 -6.43 4.78
N LEU A 565 -15.80 -7.66 5.00
CA LEU A 565 -14.54 -8.13 4.44
C LEU A 565 -14.58 -8.12 2.91
N MET A 566 -15.68 -8.56 2.31
CA MET A 566 -15.84 -8.54 0.86
C MET A 566 -15.85 -7.11 0.29
N GLU A 567 -16.50 -6.17 0.98
CA GLU A 567 -16.44 -4.74 0.64
C GLU A 567 -14.99 -4.26 0.63
N ARG A 568 -14.22 -4.56 1.67
CA ARG A 568 -12.83 -4.10 1.79
C ARG A 568 -11.92 -4.71 0.71
N LEU A 569 -12.12 -5.99 0.36
CA LEU A 569 -11.39 -6.63 -0.75
C LEU A 569 -11.73 -5.95 -2.10
N ILE A 570 -13.01 -5.68 -2.35
CA ILE A 570 -13.45 -4.96 -3.55
C ILE A 570 -12.90 -3.53 -3.56
N TYR A 571 -12.88 -2.86 -2.41
CA TYR A 571 -12.33 -1.52 -2.25
C TYR A 571 -10.86 -1.44 -2.66
N PHE A 572 -10.06 -2.48 -2.41
CA PHE A 572 -8.67 -2.55 -2.90
C PHE A 572 -8.58 -2.97 -4.36
N SER A 573 -9.29 -4.02 -4.76
CA SER A 573 -9.17 -4.60 -6.09
C SER A 573 -9.81 -3.79 -7.22
N SER A 574 -10.74 -2.89 -6.90
CA SER A 574 -11.41 -2.02 -7.89
C SER A 574 -10.70 -0.68 -8.11
N VAL A 575 -9.51 -0.51 -7.54
CA VAL A 575 -8.70 0.71 -7.68
C VAL A 575 -8.00 0.70 -9.02
N VAL A 576 -8.29 1.73 -9.80
CA VAL A 576 -7.61 2.02 -11.05
C VAL A 576 -6.50 3.01 -10.75
N CYS A 577 -5.26 2.60 -10.97
CA CYS A 577 -4.10 3.41 -10.68
C CYS A 577 -3.82 4.44 -11.77
N ASP A 578 -3.50 5.66 -11.35
CA ASP A 578 -2.71 6.57 -12.17
C ASP A 578 -1.36 5.91 -12.48
N ARG A 579 -0.93 5.99 -13.74
CA ARG A 579 0.33 5.44 -14.21
C ARG A 579 0.81 6.23 -15.42
N MET A 580 2.05 5.99 -15.83
CA MET A 580 2.55 6.55 -17.07
C MET A 580 1.85 5.92 -18.28
N PRO A 581 1.57 6.70 -19.34
CA PRO A 581 0.65 6.30 -20.40
C PRO A 581 1.19 5.16 -21.27
N GLY A 582 0.33 4.19 -21.61
CA GLY A 582 0.63 3.09 -22.52
C GLY A 582 1.59 2.05 -21.94
N THR A 583 1.84 2.06 -20.62
CA THR A 583 2.89 1.25 -19.97
C THR A 583 2.38 -0.04 -19.34
N MET A 584 1.28 -0.59 -19.86
CA MET A 584 0.73 -1.84 -19.37
C MET A 584 1.72 -3.00 -19.41
N ARG A 585 1.48 -3.92 -18.46
CA ARG A 585 2.33 -5.07 -18.16
C ARG A 585 2.24 -6.16 -19.21
#